data_AF-A0A935ZJ90-F1
#
_entry.id   AF-A0A935ZJ90-F1
#
_cell.length_a   1.000
_cell.length_b   1.000
_cell.length_c   1.000
_cell.angle_alpha   90.00
_cell.angle_beta   90.00
_cell.angle_gamma   90.00
#
_symmetry.space_group_name_H-M   'P 1'
#
loop_
_entity.id
_entity.type
_entity.pdbx_description
1 polymer ?
#
loop_
_entity_poly.entity_id
_entity_poly.type
_entity_poly.pdbx_seq_one_letter_code
_entity_poly.pdbx_strand_id
1 'polypeptide(L)'
;MIGKPLSARLSFGPLSSDDATRLAREVLASHAAPIVEVRRRGQGMVVVCVLRADGLTLRVCKNLGFDLRRGSSAVFGVLGEEAARAFPELGEARLGWLAEPCGPKQTKLLVLSGGFALVSVEAEGSAVSVTHVEP
;
A
#
# COMPACT_ATOMS: atom_id res chain seq x y z
N MET A 1 -12.11 -31.35 -11.46
CA MET A 1 -11.38 -30.37 -10.63
C MET A 1 -11.29 -29.07 -11.43
N ILE A 2 -12.29 -28.17 -11.28
CA ILE A 2 -12.34 -26.92 -12.05
C ILE A 2 -11.49 -25.88 -11.31
N GLY A 3 -10.28 -25.64 -11.80
CA GLY A 3 -9.41 -24.62 -11.23
C GLY A 3 -10.00 -23.22 -11.44
N LYS A 4 -9.91 -22.36 -10.42
CA LYS A 4 -10.41 -20.98 -10.42
C LYS A 4 -10.16 -20.25 -11.76
N PRO A 5 -11.09 -19.40 -12.24
CA PRO A 5 -10.95 -18.66 -13.49
C PRO A 5 -9.68 -17.80 -13.48
N LEU A 6 -9.08 -17.57 -14.66
CA LEU A 6 -7.80 -16.87 -14.82
C LEU A 6 -7.81 -15.47 -14.16
N SER A 7 -8.94 -14.78 -14.18
CA SER A 7 -9.17 -13.51 -13.48
C SER A 7 -9.04 -13.64 -11.96
N ALA A 8 -9.52 -14.73 -11.36
CA ALA A 8 -9.36 -15.03 -9.93
C ALA A 8 -7.97 -15.59 -9.56
N ARG A 9 -7.10 -15.85 -10.55
CA ARG A 9 -5.67 -16.16 -10.35
C ARG A 9 -4.78 -14.92 -10.47
N LEU A 10 -5.36 -13.79 -10.88
CA LEU A 10 -4.69 -12.52 -11.14
C LEU A 10 -5.27 -11.40 -10.27
N SER A 11 -5.81 -11.74 -9.11
CA SER A 11 -6.33 -10.78 -8.14
C SER A 11 -5.32 -10.54 -7.02
N PHE A 12 -5.23 -9.30 -6.55
CA PHE A 12 -4.45 -8.97 -5.36
C PHE A 12 -5.11 -9.64 -4.14
N GLY A 13 -4.48 -10.69 -3.61
CA GLY A 13 -4.93 -11.31 -2.37
C GLY A 13 -4.37 -10.58 -1.14
N PRO A 14 -5.06 -10.64 0.00
CA PRO A 14 -4.51 -10.14 1.26
C PRO A 14 -3.24 -10.91 1.61
N LEU A 15 -2.22 -10.21 2.11
CA LEU A 15 -1.02 -10.83 2.68
C LEU A 15 -1.37 -11.51 4.00
N SER A 16 -0.58 -12.51 4.42
CA SER A 16 -0.71 -13.02 5.78
C SER A 16 -0.40 -11.89 6.78
N SER A 17 -1.00 -11.92 7.97
CA SER A 17 -0.74 -10.90 9.00
C SER A 17 0.75 -10.81 9.36
N ASP A 18 1.43 -11.97 9.38
CA ASP A 18 2.87 -12.07 9.66
C ASP A 18 3.71 -11.43 8.54
N ASP A 19 3.39 -11.72 7.28
CA ASP A 19 4.07 -11.10 6.14
C ASP A 19 3.79 -9.60 6.06
N ALA A 20 2.55 -9.18 6.26
CA ALA A 20 2.15 -7.78 6.28
C ALA A 20 2.92 -7.00 7.35
N THR A 21 3.01 -7.55 8.56
CA THR A 21 3.76 -6.93 9.67
C THR A 21 5.27 -6.87 9.38
N ARG A 22 5.84 -7.96 8.86
CA ARG A 22 7.26 -8.02 8.50
C ARG A 22 7.60 -7.00 7.41
N LEU A 23 6.80 -6.95 6.35
CA LEU A 23 6.99 -6.04 5.22
C LEU A 23 6.76 -4.58 5.63
N ALA A 24 5.79 -4.31 6.51
CA ALA A 24 5.59 -2.99 7.09
C ALA A 24 6.85 -2.50 7.82
N ARG A 25 7.46 -3.35 8.65
CA ARG A 25 8.72 -3.03 9.34
C ARG A 25 9.87 -2.79 8.36
N GLU A 26 9.98 -3.60 7.31
CA GLU A 26 10.98 -3.44 6.26
C GLU A 26 10.84 -2.11 5.51
N VAL A 27 9.59 -1.74 5.18
CA VAL A 27 9.24 -0.45 4.59
C VAL A 27 9.64 0.69 5.50
N LEU A 28 9.29 0.63 6.79
CA LEU A 28 9.63 1.69 7.74
C LEU A 28 11.15 1.83 7.89
N ALA A 29 11.88 0.72 7.99
CA ALA A 29 13.33 0.75 8.12
C ALA A 29 14.02 1.39 6.90
N SER A 30 13.49 1.15 5.69
CA SER A 30 14.15 1.55 4.44
C SER A 30 13.58 2.85 3.84
N HIS A 31 12.37 3.27 4.21
CA HIS A 31 11.62 4.34 3.54
C HIS A 31 10.90 5.32 4.49
N ALA A 32 11.30 5.42 5.77
CA ALA A 32 10.72 6.37 6.71
C ALA A 32 10.72 7.83 6.19
N ALA A 33 11.84 8.30 5.62
CA ALA A 33 11.93 9.67 5.11
C ALA A 33 10.95 9.94 3.95
N PRO A 34 10.88 9.11 2.89
CA PRO A 34 9.83 9.22 1.87
C PRO A 34 8.39 9.22 2.43
N ILE A 35 8.10 8.40 3.44
CA ILE A 35 6.78 8.33 4.08
C ILE A 35 6.41 9.66 4.75
N VAL A 36 7.34 10.24 5.51
CA VAL A 36 7.16 11.55 6.15
C VAL A 36 6.95 12.64 5.10
N GLU A 37 7.67 12.58 3.99
CA GLU A 37 7.55 13.56 2.91
C GLU A 37 6.21 13.49 2.19
N VAL A 38 5.68 12.28 1.95
CA VAL A 38 4.32 12.11 1.40
C VAL A 38 3.28 12.68 2.36
N ARG A 39 3.40 12.41 3.67
CA ARG A 39 2.50 12.94 4.69
C ARG A 39 2.42 14.47 4.66
N ARG A 40 3.56 15.15 4.49
CA ARG A 40 3.62 16.62 4.47
C ARG A 40 2.79 17.25 3.36
N ARG A 41 2.46 16.48 2.30
CA ARG A 41 1.66 16.95 1.17
C ARG A 41 0.17 17.07 1.51
N GLY A 42 -0.31 16.41 2.56
CA GLY A 42 -1.67 16.58 3.05
C GLY A 42 -2.27 15.32 3.71
N GLN A 43 -3.37 15.52 4.44
CA GLN A 43 -4.08 14.45 5.15
C GLN A 43 -4.80 13.48 4.19
N GLY A 44 -5.13 13.89 2.96
CA GLY A 44 -5.71 12.99 1.95
C GLY A 44 -4.71 12.05 1.29
N MET A 45 -3.43 12.11 1.67
CA MET A 45 -2.37 11.33 1.03
C MET A 45 -2.24 9.94 1.65
N VAL A 46 -2.14 8.93 0.79
CA VAL A 46 -1.78 7.56 1.13
C VAL A 46 -0.41 7.26 0.52
N VAL A 47 0.39 6.47 1.24
CA VAL A 47 1.65 5.98 0.74
C VAL A 47 1.44 4.61 0.09
N VAL A 48 1.83 4.46 -1.17
CA VAL A 48 1.88 3.15 -1.84
C VAL A 48 3.31 2.63 -1.78
N CYS A 49 3.49 1.50 -1.11
CA CYS A 49 4.77 0.84 -0.89
C CYS A 49 4.85 -0.42 -1.75
N VAL A 50 5.64 -0.37 -2.81
CA VAL A 50 5.90 -1.52 -3.68
C VAL A 50 7.16 -2.21 -3.21
N LEU A 51 7.07 -3.51 -2.92
CA LEU A 51 8.22 -4.35 -2.60
C LEU A 51 8.27 -5.50 -3.60
N ARG A 52 9.40 -5.62 -4.32
CA ARG A 52 9.63 -6.67 -5.32
C ARG A 52 8.47 -6.79 -6.33
N ALA A 53 8.26 -5.73 -7.11
CA ALA A 53 7.16 -5.62 -8.05
C ALA A 53 7.01 -6.86 -8.96
N ASP A 54 5.85 -7.50 -8.91
CA ASP A 54 5.47 -8.58 -9.82
C ASP A 54 4.64 -8.05 -11.00
N GLY A 55 4.22 -8.93 -11.92
CA GLY A 55 3.47 -8.50 -13.10
C GLY A 55 2.15 -7.78 -12.79
N LEU A 56 1.51 -8.13 -11.67
CA LEU A 56 0.23 -7.57 -11.25
C LEU A 56 0.44 -6.18 -10.62
N THR A 57 1.42 -6.07 -9.73
CA THR A 57 1.87 -4.82 -9.12
C THR A 57 2.27 -3.80 -10.19
N LEU A 58 3.04 -4.22 -11.20
CA LEU A 58 3.45 -3.34 -12.31
C LEU A 58 2.25 -2.78 -13.09
N ARG A 59 1.22 -3.60 -13.32
CA ARG A 59 -0.01 -3.15 -14.00
C ARG A 59 -0.71 -2.07 -13.19
N VAL A 60 -0.81 -2.23 -11.88
CA VAL A 60 -1.47 -1.24 -11.02
C VAL A 60 -0.63 0.03 -10.90
N CYS A 61 0.69 -0.08 -10.73
CA CYS A 61 1.58 1.08 -10.72
C CYS A 61 1.47 1.89 -12.01
N LYS A 62 1.37 1.22 -13.17
CA LYS A 62 1.16 1.89 -14.46
C LYS A 62 -0.16 2.67 -14.52
N ASN A 63 -1.24 2.15 -13.95
CA ASN A 63 -2.53 2.85 -13.86
C ASN A 63 -2.47 4.09 -12.96
N LEU A 64 -1.59 4.07 -11.96
CA LEU A 64 -1.29 5.21 -11.09
C LEU A 64 -0.25 6.17 -11.70
N GLY A 65 0.20 5.93 -12.93
CA GLY A 65 1.19 6.79 -13.62
C GLY A 65 2.65 6.52 -13.26
N PHE A 66 2.95 5.42 -12.56
CA PHE A 66 4.31 5.03 -12.19
C PHE A 66 4.84 3.91 -13.09
N ASP A 67 5.98 4.15 -13.71
CA ASP A 67 6.69 3.14 -14.51
C ASP A 67 7.76 2.45 -13.66
N LEU A 68 7.63 1.14 -13.50
CA LEU A 68 8.48 0.32 -12.64
C LEU A 68 9.02 -0.89 -13.41
N ARG A 69 10.13 -1.44 -12.92
CA ARG A 69 10.72 -2.67 -13.46
C ARG A 69 10.36 -3.85 -12.58
N ARG A 70 10.22 -5.05 -13.16
CA ARG A 70 9.98 -6.26 -12.39
C ARG A 70 11.08 -6.43 -11.33
N GLY A 71 10.67 -6.76 -10.10
CA GLY A 71 11.55 -6.94 -8.95
C GLY A 71 11.97 -5.64 -8.25
N SER A 72 11.63 -4.45 -8.77
CA SER A 72 11.95 -3.19 -8.10
C SER A 72 11.10 -2.97 -6.84
N SER A 73 11.63 -2.17 -5.92
CA SER A 73 10.88 -1.62 -4.79
C SER A 73 10.82 -0.09 -4.92
N ALA A 74 9.70 0.50 -4.53
CA ALA A 74 9.49 1.94 -4.62
C ALA A 74 8.41 2.41 -3.64
N VAL A 75 8.45 3.70 -3.29
CA VAL A 75 7.45 4.34 -2.43
C VAL A 75 6.93 5.59 -3.12
N PHE A 76 5.61 5.71 -3.17
CA PHE A 76 4.92 6.82 -3.82
C PHE A 76 3.85 7.41 -2.90
N GLY A 77 3.53 8.68 -3.12
CA GLY A 77 2.36 9.31 -2.52
C GLY A 77 1.28 9.49 -3.57
N VAL A 78 0.06 9.09 -3.25
CA VAL A 78 -1.14 9.28 -4.08
C VAL A 78 -2.30 9.77 -3.23
N LEU A 79 -3.33 10.33 -3.84
CA LEU A 79 -4.56 10.63 -3.11
C LEU A 79 -5.27 9.33 -2.71
N GLY A 80 -5.86 9.32 -1.52
CA GLY A 80 -6.59 8.16 -1.00
C GLY A 80 -7.69 7.66 -1.95
N GLU A 81 -8.42 8.59 -2.57
CA GLU A 81 -9.44 8.27 -3.59
C GLU A 81 -8.85 7.68 -4.86
N GLU A 82 -7.66 8.12 -5.28
CA GLU A 82 -6.96 7.57 -6.45
C GLU A 82 -6.45 6.15 -6.17
N ALA A 83 -5.92 5.91 -4.96
CA ALA A 83 -5.61 4.58 -4.51
C ALA A 83 -6.88 3.71 -4.51
N ALA A 84 -7.96 4.14 -3.87
CA ALA A 84 -9.22 3.38 -3.85
C ALA A 84 -9.70 3.01 -5.27
N ARG A 85 -9.64 3.94 -6.22
CA ARG A 85 -10.00 3.67 -7.63
C ARG A 85 -9.06 2.70 -8.33
N ALA A 86 -7.77 2.71 -8.00
CA ALA A 86 -6.77 1.83 -8.61
C ALA A 86 -6.79 0.40 -8.05
N PHE A 87 -7.37 0.17 -6.87
CA PHE A 87 -7.43 -1.12 -6.19
C PHE A 87 -8.87 -1.53 -5.83
N PRO A 88 -9.81 -1.63 -6.79
CA PRO A 88 -11.22 -1.95 -6.51
C PRO A 88 -11.42 -3.31 -5.83
N GLU A 89 -10.41 -4.18 -5.92
CA GLU A 89 -10.38 -5.53 -5.38
C GLU A 89 -10.30 -5.59 -3.84
N LEU A 90 -10.02 -4.46 -3.18
CA LEU A 90 -9.89 -4.38 -1.72
C LEU A 90 -11.22 -4.52 -0.97
N GLY A 91 -12.35 -4.31 -1.65
CA GLY A 91 -13.69 -4.32 -1.06
C GLY A 91 -14.06 -2.99 -0.39
N GLU A 92 -15.36 -2.70 -0.31
CA GLU A 92 -15.89 -1.36 0.04
C GLU A 92 -15.33 -0.79 1.34
N ALA A 93 -15.23 -1.58 2.41
CA ALA A 93 -14.71 -1.10 3.69
C ALA A 93 -13.27 -0.57 3.60
N ARG A 94 -12.40 -1.31 2.89
CA ARG A 94 -10.99 -0.95 2.69
C ARG A 94 -10.83 0.22 1.73
N LEU A 95 -11.67 0.29 0.71
CA LEU A 95 -11.74 1.42 -0.21
C LEU A 95 -12.15 2.70 0.52
N GLY A 96 -13.17 2.62 1.37
CA GLY A 96 -13.58 3.72 2.25
C GLY A 96 -12.45 4.16 3.17
N TRP A 97 -11.78 3.20 3.82
CA TRP A 97 -10.63 3.49 4.67
C TRP A 97 -9.49 4.17 3.92
N LEU A 98 -9.19 3.78 2.68
CA LEU A 98 -8.16 4.45 1.87
C LEU A 98 -8.55 5.89 1.51
N ALA A 99 -9.82 6.14 1.20
CA ALA A 99 -10.31 7.45 0.79
C ALA A 99 -10.44 8.44 1.96
N GLU A 100 -10.68 7.94 3.18
CA GLU A 100 -10.78 8.79 4.37
C GLU A 100 -9.47 9.53 4.66
N PRO A 101 -9.52 10.82 5.04
CA PRO A 101 -8.35 11.55 5.48
C PRO A 101 -7.62 10.85 6.62
N CYS A 102 -6.29 10.87 6.54
CA CYS A 102 -5.40 10.45 7.61
C CYS A 102 -5.58 11.33 8.86
N GLY A 103 -5.56 10.69 10.04
CA GLY A 103 -5.52 11.40 11.32
C GLY A 103 -4.26 12.27 11.53
N PRO A 104 -4.22 13.11 12.58
CA PRO A 104 -3.19 14.14 12.78
C PRO A 104 -1.77 13.60 12.96
N LYS A 105 -1.59 12.34 13.38
CA LYS A 105 -0.30 11.63 13.39
C LYS A 105 -0.27 10.37 12.52
N GLN A 106 -1.42 9.93 12.01
CA GLN A 106 -1.57 8.68 11.26
C GLN A 106 -1.21 8.87 9.79
N THR A 107 -0.39 8.00 9.22
CA THR A 107 -0.20 7.85 7.77
C THR A 107 -0.68 6.46 7.35
N LYS A 108 -1.48 6.38 6.29
CA LYS A 108 -1.95 5.12 5.72
C LYS A 108 -0.95 4.63 4.67
N LEU A 109 -0.56 3.36 4.74
CA LEU A 109 0.28 2.68 3.78
C LEU A 109 -0.53 1.58 3.09
N LEU A 110 -0.42 1.49 1.77
CA LEU A 110 -0.83 0.34 0.97
C LEU A 110 0.43 -0.38 0.50
N VAL A 111 0.70 -1.55 1.09
CA VAL A 111 1.90 -2.36 0.79
C VAL A 111 1.55 -3.39 -0.28
N LEU A 112 2.38 -3.50 -1.32
CA LEU A 112 2.21 -4.43 -2.43
C LEU A 112 3.45 -5.32 -2.57
N SER A 113 3.26 -6.63 -2.43
CA SER A 113 4.34 -7.63 -2.51
C SER A 113 3.80 -9.02 -2.86
N GLY A 114 3.33 -9.22 -4.09
CA GLY A 114 2.63 -10.46 -4.48
C GLY A 114 1.24 -10.64 -3.84
N GLY A 115 0.81 -9.63 -3.09
CA GLY A 115 -0.41 -9.49 -2.31
C GLY A 115 -0.49 -8.05 -1.80
N PHE A 116 -1.55 -7.70 -1.09
CA PHE A 116 -1.69 -6.38 -0.47
C PHE A 116 -1.72 -6.45 1.06
N ALA A 117 -1.36 -5.35 1.71
CA ALA A 117 -1.68 -5.10 3.12
C ALA A 117 -1.94 -3.62 3.32
N LEU A 118 -2.89 -3.29 4.18
CA LEU A 118 -3.15 -1.94 4.63
C LEU A 118 -2.53 -1.74 6.00
N VAL A 119 -1.75 -0.68 6.15
CA VAL A 119 -1.02 -0.42 7.38
C VAL A 119 -1.28 1.02 7.80
N SER A 120 -1.73 1.19 9.03
CA SER A 120 -1.70 2.49 9.69
C SER A 120 -0.37 2.61 10.41
N VAL A 121 0.34 3.71 10.18
CA VAL A 121 1.54 4.04 10.93
C VAL A 121 1.39 5.41 11.57
N GLU A 122 1.98 5.62 12.73
CA GLU A 122 2.11 6.94 13.33
C GLU A 122 3.49 7.51 13.02
N ALA A 123 3.53 8.77 12.57
CA ALA A 123 4.76 9.51 12.38
C ALA A 123 4.89 10.61 13.44
N GLU A 124 5.91 10.52 14.29
CA GLU A 124 6.23 11.51 15.31
C GLU A 124 7.68 12.00 15.11
N GLY A 125 7.83 13.25 14.67
CA GLY A 125 9.13 13.78 14.28
C GLY A 125 9.73 13.00 13.11
N SER A 126 10.87 12.33 13.35
CA SER A 126 11.53 11.42 12.40
C SER A 126 11.24 9.94 12.66
N ALA A 127 10.51 9.60 13.73
CA ALA A 127 10.16 8.24 14.07
C ALA A 127 8.84 7.83 13.41
N VAL A 128 8.76 6.59 12.92
CA VAL A 128 7.54 6.00 12.37
C VAL A 128 7.28 4.65 13.02
N SER A 129 6.07 4.40 13.51
CA SER A 129 5.67 3.16 14.19
C SER A 129 4.40 2.57 13.58
N VAL A 130 4.29 1.24 13.50
CA VAL A 130 3.08 0.56 13.03
C VAL A 130 2.02 0.57 14.14
N THR A 131 0.82 1.07 13.84
CA THR A 131 -0.31 1.13 14.79
C THR A 131 -1.44 0.18 14.44
N HIS A 132 -1.61 -0.16 13.17
CA HIS A 132 -2.59 -1.15 12.72
C HIS A 132 -2.11 -1.83 11.45
N VAL A 133 -2.39 -3.13 11.31
CA VAL A 133 -2.15 -3.91 10.10
C VAL A 133 -3.45 -4.63 9.76
N GLU A 134 -4.02 -4.33 8.61
CA GLU A 134 -5.15 -5.05 8.03
C GLU A 134 -4.65 -5.85 6.82
N PRO A 135 -4.65 -7.20 6.90
CA PRO A 135 -4.32 -8.04 5.77
C PRO A 135 -5.35 -7.96 4.64
#